data_AF-A0A6G9AJ63-F1
#
_entry.id   AF-A0A6G9AJ63-F1
#
_cell.length_a   1.000
_cell.length_b   1.000
_cell.length_c   1.000
_cell.angle_alpha   90.00
_cell.angle_beta   90.00
_cell.angle_gamma   90.00
#
_symmetry.space_group_name_H-M   'P 1'
#
loop_
_entity.id
_entity.type
_entity.pdbx_description
1 polymer ?
#
loop_
_entity_poly.entity_id
_entity_poly.type
_entity_poly.pdbx_seq_one_letter_code
_entity_poly.pdbx_strand_id
1 'polypeptide(L)'
;MNDVISKSDLLNLLINRIPEARQEFMVLPNETSVYTILHKLCEVTSLLAHQNKFRALKRCLLAAEELLKDGDKQVSNAVCSVYIYRLAMLMDKRDTRADIIHYLLPRALRTEYHRQLNTCLP
;
A
#
# COMPACT_ATOMS: atom_id res chain seq x y z
N MET A 1 10.56 -19.67 -7.05
CA MET A 1 9.61 -20.07 -5.99
C MET A 1 9.22 -18.76 -5.33
N ASN A 2 8.01 -18.25 -5.59
CA ASN A 2 7.55 -17.05 -4.90
C ASN A 2 7.04 -17.52 -3.54
N ASP A 3 7.78 -17.20 -2.48
CA ASP A 3 7.32 -17.45 -1.12
C ASP A 3 6.07 -16.59 -0.88
N VAL A 4 4.98 -17.24 -0.49
CA VAL A 4 3.72 -16.56 -0.19
C VAL A 4 3.94 -15.68 1.05
N ILE A 5 3.68 -14.38 0.92
CA ILE A 5 3.89 -13.41 2.00
C ILE A 5 2.80 -13.62 3.04
N SER A 6 3.21 -14.14 4.19
CA SER A 6 2.35 -14.40 5.34
C SER A 6 2.26 -13.17 6.26
N LYS A 7 1.31 -13.19 7.20
CA LYS A 7 1.21 -12.17 8.27
C LYS A 7 2.55 -11.94 8.99
N SER A 8 3.32 -13.00 9.28
CA SER A 8 4.58 -12.89 10.04
C SER A 8 5.70 -12.20 9.25
N ASP A 9 5.68 -12.29 7.93
CA ASP A 9 6.73 -11.73 7.07
C ASP A 9 6.39 -10.32 6.57
N LEU A 10 5.10 -9.96 6.60
CA LEU A 10 4.58 -8.68 6.13
C LEU A 10 5.35 -7.48 6.68
N LEU A 11 5.56 -7.41 8.00
CA LEU A 11 6.21 -6.25 8.63
C LEU A 11 7.68 -6.15 8.22
N ASN A 12 8.38 -7.28 8.20
CA ASN A 12 9.77 -7.36 7.76
C ASN A 12 9.93 -6.97 6.29
N LEU A 13 9.01 -7.40 5.43
CA LEU A 13 8.98 -7.02 4.03
C LEU A 13 8.85 -5.51 3.88
N LEU A 14 7.90 -4.88 4.58
CA LEU A 14 7.69 -3.43 4.51
C LEU A 14 8.92 -2.64 4.98
N ILE A 15 9.54 -3.07 6.09
CA ILE A 15 10.79 -2.48 6.59
C ILE A 15 11.90 -2.53 5.54
N ASN A 16 12.03 -3.65 4.82
CA ASN A 16 13.08 -3.84 3.81
C ASN A 16 12.78 -3.10 2.51
N ARG A 17 11.51 -3.05 2.10
CA ARG A 17 11.09 -2.40 0.84
C ARG A 17 10.99 -0.88 0.94
N ILE A 18 10.73 -0.35 2.15
CA ILE A 18 10.50 1.08 2.39
C ILE A 18 11.42 1.56 3.52
N PRO A 19 12.74 1.67 3.27
CA PRO A 19 13.69 2.06 4.30
C PRO A 19 13.42 3.48 4.84
N GLU A 20 12.82 4.36 4.04
CA GLU A 20 12.44 5.72 4.46
C GLU A 20 11.39 5.75 5.58
N ALA A 21 10.62 4.68 5.73
CA ALA A 21 9.59 4.54 6.76
C ALA A 21 9.89 3.40 7.74
N ARG A 22 11.14 2.92 7.77
CA ARG A 22 11.55 1.83 8.67
C ARG A 22 11.15 2.08 10.11
N GLN A 23 11.37 3.28 10.63
CA GLN A 23 11.02 3.65 12.00
C GLN A 23 9.50 3.56 12.25
N GLU A 24 8.68 3.97 11.28
CA GLU A 24 7.21 3.91 11.36
C GLU A 24 6.68 2.48 11.47
N PHE A 25 7.40 1.50 10.92
CA PHE A 25 7.04 0.09 11.01
C PHE A 25 7.64 -0.59 12.23
N MET A 26 8.85 -0.21 12.66
CA MET A 26 9.51 -0.81 13.82
C MET A 26 8.83 -0.50 15.16
N VAL A 27 8.05 0.58 15.24
CA VAL A 27 7.27 0.92 16.43
C VAL A 27 6.01 0.05 16.61
N LEU A 28 5.62 -0.71 15.57
CA LEU A 28 4.46 -1.58 15.65
C LEU A 28 4.79 -2.83 16.49
N PRO A 29 3.89 -3.26 17.40
CA PRO A 29 4.05 -4.52 18.12
C PRO A 29 4.14 -5.72 17.18
N ASN A 30 4.88 -6.77 17.58
CA ASN A 30 5.03 -7.99 16.77
C ASN A 30 3.70 -8.71 16.47
N GLU A 31 2.70 -8.58 17.34
CA GLU A 31 1.40 -9.25 17.18
C GLU A 31 0.36 -8.42 16.39
N THR A 32 0.80 -7.31 15.78
CA THR A 32 -0.08 -6.38 15.05
C THR A 32 -0.84 -7.09 13.93
N SER A 33 -2.13 -6.76 13.78
CA SER A 33 -2.96 -7.31 12.71
C SER A 33 -2.50 -6.84 11.32
N VAL A 34 -2.72 -7.67 10.30
CA VAL A 34 -2.45 -7.32 8.89
C VAL A 34 -3.11 -5.99 8.51
N TYR A 35 -4.36 -5.79 8.94
CA TYR A 35 -5.13 -4.58 8.67
C TYR A 35 -4.48 -3.34 9.30
N THR A 36 -4.02 -3.44 10.54
CA THR A 36 -3.32 -2.34 11.23
C THR A 36 -1.99 -2.02 10.54
N ILE A 37 -1.23 -3.04 10.10
CA ILE A 37 0.01 -2.82 9.34
C ILE A 37 -0.28 -2.10 8.02
N LEU A 38 -1.34 -2.49 7.30
CA LEU A 38 -1.72 -1.81 6.06
C LEU A 38 -2.28 -0.41 6.28
N HIS A 39 -2.99 -0.16 7.38
CA HIS A 39 -3.35 1.19 7.78
C HIS A 39 -2.10 2.05 7.96
N LYS A 40 -1.07 1.52 8.62
CA LYS A 40 0.21 2.22 8.77
C LYS A 40 0.89 2.48 7.42
N LEU A 41 0.84 1.50 6.52
CA LEU A 41 1.34 1.68 5.14
C LEU A 41 0.59 2.81 4.41
N CYS A 42 -0.72 2.94 4.59
CA CYS A 42 -1.51 4.06 4.04
C CYS A 42 -1.07 5.41 4.60
N GLU A 43 -0.87 5.50 5.92
CA GLU A 43 -0.41 6.72 6.59
C GLU A 43 0.95 7.15 6.05
N VAL A 44 1.89 6.20 5.96
CA VAL A 44 3.23 6.41 5.39
C VAL A 44 3.12 6.87 3.93
N THR A 45 2.29 6.21 3.11
CA THR A 45 2.07 6.58 1.70
C THR A 45 1.59 8.02 1.60
N SER A 46 0.58 8.39 2.40
CA SER A 46 0.05 9.75 2.46
C SER A 46 1.13 10.75 2.88
N LEU A 47 1.86 10.46 3.98
CA LEU A 47 2.91 11.33 4.49
C LEU A 47 4.00 11.60 3.43
N LEU A 48 4.46 10.55 2.76
CA LEU A 48 5.50 10.66 1.72
C LEU A 48 5.00 11.43 0.49
N ALA A 49 3.73 11.29 0.12
CA ALA A 49 3.11 12.11 -0.92
C ALA A 49 3.05 13.59 -0.52
N HIS A 50 2.71 13.90 0.73
CA HIS A 50 2.70 15.28 1.24
C HIS A 50 4.11 15.89 1.32
N GLN A 51 5.13 15.08 1.62
CA GLN A 51 6.52 15.50 1.68
C GLN A 51 7.21 15.54 0.30
N ASN A 52 6.49 15.30 -0.79
CA ASN A 52 7.04 15.20 -2.16
C ASN A 52 8.18 14.16 -2.29
N LYS A 53 8.19 13.13 -1.42
CA LYS A 53 9.19 12.05 -1.44
C LYS A 53 8.77 10.96 -2.43
N PHE A 54 8.68 11.31 -3.71
CA PHE A 54 8.09 10.45 -4.74
C PHE A 54 8.81 9.11 -4.95
N ARG A 55 10.13 9.05 -4.71
CA ARG A 55 10.87 7.79 -4.73
C ARG A 55 10.40 6.82 -3.65
N ALA A 56 10.20 7.33 -2.44
CA ALA A 56 9.71 6.54 -1.31
C ALA A 56 8.23 6.18 -1.48
N LEU A 57 7.43 7.12 -1.99
CA LEU A 57 6.03 6.88 -2.36
C LEU A 57 5.92 5.72 -3.37
N LYS A 58 6.74 5.71 -4.42
CA LYS A 58 6.79 4.61 -5.40
C LYS A 58 7.12 3.28 -4.72
N ARG A 59 8.00 3.26 -3.72
CA ARG A 59 8.31 2.04 -2.94
C ARG A 59 7.09 1.54 -2.16
N CYS A 60 6.31 2.43 -1.56
CA CYS A 60 5.05 2.04 -0.91
C CYS A 60 4.08 1.39 -1.89
N LEU A 61 3.90 1.98 -3.08
CA LEU A 61 3.00 1.45 -4.10
C LEU A 61 3.48 0.10 -4.64
N LEU A 62 4.79 -0.07 -4.85
CA LEU A 62 5.38 -1.34 -5.28
C LEU A 62 5.25 -2.41 -4.20
N ALA A 63 5.48 -2.06 -2.94
CA ALA A 63 5.27 -2.99 -1.82
C ALA A 63 3.79 -3.42 -1.76
N ALA A 64 2.85 -2.49 -1.91
CA ALA A 64 1.43 -2.83 -1.96
C ALA A 64 1.07 -3.75 -3.15
N GLU A 65 1.71 -3.57 -4.31
CA GLU A 65 1.55 -4.49 -5.45
C GLU A 65 2.11 -5.89 -5.15
N GLU A 66 3.28 -5.98 -4.53
CA GLU A 66 3.90 -7.25 -4.10
C GLU A 66 2.96 -7.97 -3.11
N LEU A 67 2.41 -7.25 -2.13
CA LEU A 67 1.46 -7.80 -1.16
C LEU A 67 0.13 -8.25 -1.79
N LEU A 68 -0.33 -7.57 -2.84
CA LEU A 68 -1.55 -7.93 -3.56
C LEU A 68 -1.37 -9.20 -4.39
N LYS A 69 -0.17 -9.42 -4.94
CA LYS A 69 0.10 -10.53 -5.87
C LYS A 69 0.62 -11.78 -5.18
N ASP A 70 1.56 -11.58 -4.27
CA ASP A 70 2.32 -12.65 -3.64
C ASP A 70 1.92 -12.85 -2.16
N GLY A 71 1.01 -12.02 -1.63
CA GLY A 71 0.45 -12.19 -0.29
C GLY A 71 -0.53 -13.36 -0.19
N ASP A 72 -0.62 -13.94 1.01
CA ASP A 72 -1.68 -14.90 1.31
C ASP A 72 -3.09 -14.26 1.16
N LYS A 73 -4.13 -15.08 1.25
CA LYS A 73 -5.51 -14.60 1.08
C LYS A 73 -5.86 -13.48 2.07
N GLN A 74 -5.34 -13.51 3.29
CA GLN A 74 -5.61 -12.49 4.30
C GLN A 74 -4.89 -11.18 3.96
N VAL A 75 -3.62 -11.24 3.56
CA VAL A 75 -2.82 -10.08 3.15
C VAL A 75 -3.41 -9.43 1.90
N SER A 76 -3.66 -10.22 0.87
CA SER A 76 -4.26 -9.73 -0.39
C SER A 76 -5.62 -9.08 -0.16
N ASN A 77 -6.50 -9.71 0.63
CA ASN A 77 -7.80 -9.12 0.99
C ASN A 77 -7.63 -7.80 1.74
N ALA A 78 -6.69 -7.74 2.69
CA ALA A 78 -6.47 -6.53 3.46
C ALA A 78 -5.91 -5.40 2.58
N VAL A 79 -5.09 -5.69 1.56
CA VAL A 79 -4.65 -4.69 0.56
C VAL A 79 -5.85 -4.12 -0.18
N CYS A 80 -6.76 -4.98 -0.63
CA CYS A 80 -7.98 -4.55 -1.31
C CYS A 80 -8.88 -3.70 -0.41
N SER A 81 -9.18 -4.18 0.81
CA SER A 81 -10.15 -3.52 1.70
C SER A 81 -9.61 -2.26 2.38
N VAL A 82 -8.31 -2.19 2.65
CA VAL A 82 -7.71 -1.06 3.39
C VAL A 82 -6.89 -0.17 2.48
N TYR A 83 -5.91 -0.73 1.77
CA TYR A 83 -4.92 0.07 1.08
C TYR A 83 -5.49 0.75 -0.16
N ILE A 84 -6.13 -0.02 -1.04
CA ILE A 84 -6.71 0.50 -2.29
C ILE A 84 -7.84 1.48 -1.99
N TYR A 85 -8.70 1.16 -1.02
CA TYR A 85 -9.75 2.07 -0.58
C TYR A 85 -9.20 3.43 -0.11
N ARG A 86 -8.17 3.44 0.75
CA ARG A 86 -7.57 4.70 1.20
C ARG A 86 -6.81 5.43 0.09
N LEU A 87 -6.21 4.68 -0.83
CA LEU A 87 -5.53 5.26 -1.99
C LEU A 87 -6.53 5.97 -2.91
N ALA A 88 -7.72 5.41 -3.11
CA ALA A 88 -8.81 6.07 -3.85
C ALA A 88 -9.19 7.41 -3.23
N MET A 89 -9.34 7.47 -1.90
CA MET A 89 -9.63 8.71 -1.17
C MET A 89 -8.52 9.76 -1.30
N LEU A 90 -7.25 9.35 -1.42
CA LEU A 90 -6.14 10.28 -1.67
C LEU A 90 -6.18 10.83 -3.10
N MET A 91 -6.55 10.01 -4.07
CA MET A 91 -6.59 10.37 -5.49
C MET A 91 -7.82 11.22 -5.83
N ASP A 92 -8.92 11.07 -5.10
CA ASP A 92 -10.15 11.87 -5.30
C ASP A 92 -9.99 13.36 -4.94
N LYS A 93 -8.91 13.74 -4.26
CA LYS A 93 -8.60 15.15 -3.96
C LYS A 93 -8.27 15.99 -5.20
N ARG A 94 -7.98 15.35 -6.34
CA ARG A 94 -7.71 16.00 -7.65
C ARG A 94 -6.69 17.14 -7.59
N ASP A 95 -5.69 16.99 -6.73
CA ASP A 95 -4.54 17.88 -6.67
C ASP A 95 -3.32 17.26 -7.36
N THR A 96 -2.23 18.02 -7.50
CA THR A 96 -0.99 17.56 -8.15
C THR A 96 -0.41 16.28 -7.56
N ARG A 97 -0.70 15.94 -6.29
CA ARG A 97 -0.23 14.69 -5.68
C ARG A 97 -1.04 13.50 -6.19
N ALA A 98 -2.34 13.69 -6.43
CA ALA A 98 -3.19 12.67 -7.04
C ALA A 98 -2.65 12.28 -8.43
N ASP A 99 -2.30 13.27 -9.26
CA ASP A 99 -1.72 13.04 -10.59
C ASP A 99 -0.41 12.23 -10.52
N ILE A 100 0.44 12.56 -9.54
CA ILE A 100 1.71 11.84 -9.32
C ILE A 100 1.45 10.40 -8.84
N ILE A 101 0.49 10.19 -7.94
CA ILE A 101 0.10 8.84 -7.49
C ILE A 101 -0.42 8.02 -8.68
N HIS A 102 -1.29 8.59 -9.52
CA HIS A 102 -1.76 7.96 -10.75
C HIS A 102 -0.59 7.55 -11.66
N TYR A 103 0.39 8.43 -11.86
CA TYR A 103 1.55 8.17 -12.68
C TYR A 103 2.44 7.05 -12.11
N LEU A 104 2.64 7.02 -10.79
CA LEU A 104 3.49 6.04 -10.11
C LEU A 104 2.83 4.69 -9.85
N LEU A 105 1.50 4.60 -10.05
CA LEU A 105 0.70 3.42 -9.76
C LEU A 105 1.19 2.18 -10.54
N PRO A 106 1.64 1.11 -9.87
CA PRO A 106 2.02 -0.15 -10.51
C PRO A 106 0.83 -0.84 -11.20
N ARG A 107 1.11 -1.71 -12.17
CA ARG A 107 0.10 -2.24 -13.10
C ARG A 107 -1.01 -3.01 -12.39
N ALA A 108 -0.69 -3.99 -11.56
CA ALA A 108 -1.69 -4.83 -10.89
C ALA A 108 -2.48 -4.02 -9.87
N LEU A 109 -1.81 -3.13 -9.12
CA LEU A 109 -2.49 -2.23 -8.19
C LEU A 109 -3.44 -1.26 -8.92
N ARG A 110 -3.03 -0.76 -10.09
CA ARG A 110 -3.87 0.07 -10.97
C ARG A 110 -5.07 -0.72 -11.49
N THR A 111 -4.87 -1.95 -11.94
CA THR A 111 -5.97 -2.81 -12.41
C THR A 111 -7.00 -3.02 -11.31
N GLU A 112 -6.55 -3.35 -10.10
CA GLU A 112 -7.44 -3.58 -8.97
C GLU A 112 -8.15 -2.30 -8.51
N TYR A 113 -7.46 -1.16 -8.49
CA TYR A 113 -8.06 0.14 -8.22
C TYR A 113 -9.20 0.47 -9.19
N HIS A 114 -8.98 0.34 -10.50
CA HIS A 114 -10.03 0.58 -11.49
C HIS A 114 -11.17 -0.44 -11.38
N ARG A 115 -10.86 -1.70 -11.08
CA ARG A 115 -11.86 -2.73 -10.84
C ARG A 115 -12.78 -2.32 -9.70
N GLN A 116 -12.22 -1.90 -8.55
CA GLN A 116 -13.02 -1.50 -7.40
C GLN A 116 -13.86 -0.25 -7.68
N LEU A 117 -13.32 0.75 -8.37
CA LEU A 117 -14.10 1.93 -8.77
C LEU A 117 -15.29 1.57 -9.67
N ASN A 118 -15.07 0.74 -10.67
CA ASN A 118 -16.11 0.34 -11.63
C ASN A 118 -17.13 -0.63 -11.02
N THR A 119 -16.78 -1.35 -9.95
CA THR A 119 -17.71 -2.24 -9.25
C THR A 119 -18.55 -1.50 -8.21
N CYS A 120 -18.06 -0.35 -7.71
CA CYS A 120 -18.73 0.46 -6.69
C CYS A 120 -19.56 1.63 -7.26
N LEU A 121 -19.55 1.85 -8.58
CA LEU A 121 -20.43 2.81 -9.25
C LEU A 121 -21.56 2.04 -9.96
N PRO A 122 -22.84 2.25 -9.56
CA PRO A 122 -24.00 1.68 -10.26
C PRO A 122 -24.19 2.26 -11.67
#